data_AF-A0A2U0D430-F1
#
_entry.id   AF-A0A2U0D430-F1
#
_cell.length_a   1.000
_cell.length_b   1.000
_cell.length_c   1.000
_cell.angle_alpha   90.00
_cell.angle_beta   90.00
_cell.angle_gamma   90.00
#
_symmetry.space_group_name_H-M   'P 1'
#
loop_
_entity.id
_entity.type
_entity.pdbx_description
1 polymer ?
#
loop_
_entity_poly.entity_id
_entity_poly.type
_entity_poly.pdbx_seq_one_letter_code
_entity_poly.pdbx_strand_id
1 'polypeptide(L)'
;MEQSESYSPNEEDLKITSLQTKLTDLQNKNTAHINSYTEYSNARLSRDQVLYNNLTGLCQVAKEVKQYVKSVFGATSPQYKQISGILFSKIKS
;
A
#
# COMPACT_ATOMS: atom_id res chain seq x y z
N MET A 1 24.54 12.80 24.82
CA MET A 1 25.84 13.22 24.27
C MET A 1 26.13 14.57 24.88
N GLU A 2 27.13 14.68 25.75
CA GLU A 2 27.50 15.98 26.32
C GLU A 2 28.30 16.80 25.29
N GLN A 3 28.02 18.10 25.26
CA GLN A 3 28.40 19.08 24.24
C GLN A 3 29.77 19.69 24.56
N SER A 4 30.61 19.87 23.54
CA SER A 4 31.87 20.64 23.64
C SER A 4 31.60 22.14 23.72
N GLU A 5 32.10 22.82 24.76
CA GLU A 5 31.95 24.27 24.99
C GLU A 5 32.67 25.14 23.94
N SER A 6 33.56 24.56 23.13
CA SER A 6 34.36 25.30 22.14
C SER A 6 33.65 25.56 20.79
N TYR A 7 32.41 25.10 20.62
CA TYR A 7 31.68 25.22 19.35
C TYR A 7 30.84 26.51 19.29
N SER A 8 31.39 27.55 18.66
CA SER A 8 30.75 28.88 18.50
C SER A 8 30.75 29.37 17.04
N PRO A 9 29.93 28.76 16.16
CA PRO A 9 29.84 29.19 14.76
C PRO A 9 29.04 30.49 14.61
N ASN A 10 29.35 31.26 13.56
CA ASN A 10 28.64 32.51 13.23
C ASN A 10 27.42 32.26 12.33
N GLU A 11 27.48 31.20 11.51
CA GLU A 11 26.42 30.79 10.61
C GLU A 11 25.21 30.26 11.40
N GLU A 12 24.03 30.81 11.13
CA GLU A 12 22.82 30.56 11.93
C GLU A 12 22.39 29.09 11.89
N ASP A 13 22.53 28.43 10.75
CA ASP A 13 22.17 27.01 10.55
C ASP A 13 23.12 26.05 11.29
N LEU A 14 24.36 26.47 11.54
CA LEU A 14 25.36 25.72 12.29
C LEU A 14 25.26 25.95 13.79
N LYS A 15 24.50 26.94 14.27
CA LYS A 15 24.30 27.14 15.71
C LYS A 15 23.65 25.92 16.35
N ILE A 16 24.04 25.66 17.60
CA ILE A 16 23.58 24.50 18.37
C ILE A 16 22.05 24.44 18.42
N THR A 17 21.38 25.57 18.66
CA THR A 17 19.91 25.65 18.67
C THR A 17 19.31 25.21 17.34
N SER A 18 19.82 25.72 16.22
CA SER A 18 19.36 25.38 14.87
C SER A 18 19.57 23.90 14.56
N LEU A 19 20.73 23.34 14.93
CA LEU A 19 21.02 21.91 14.78
C LEU A 19 20.10 21.04 15.64
N GLN A 20 19.82 21.44 16.87
CA GLN A 20 18.88 20.74 17.75
C GLN A 20 17.45 20.79 17.20
N THR A 21 16.99 21.96 16.73
CA THR A 21 15.70 22.08 16.03
C THR A 21 15.65 21.19 14.81
N LYS A 22 16.74 21.13 14.02
CA LYS A 22 16.81 20.27 12.84
C LYS A 22 16.77 18.79 13.21
N LEU A 23 17.46 18.38 14.26
CA LEU A 23 17.44 17.02 14.77
C LEU A 23 16.01 16.62 15.18
N THR A 24 15.32 17.46 15.94
CA THR A 24 13.93 17.22 16.35
C THR A 24 12.99 17.17 15.14
N ASP A 25 13.13 18.07 14.16
CA ASP A 25 12.36 18.05 12.91
C ASP A 25 12.54 16.72 12.15
N LEU A 26 13.78 16.25 12.02
CA LEU A 26 14.08 14.98 11.35
C LEU A 26 13.51 13.78 12.12
N GLN A 27 13.61 13.76 13.45
CA GLN A 27 13.02 12.71 14.30
C GLN A 27 11.50 12.66 14.17
N ASN A 28 10.85 13.83 14.15
CA ASN A 28 9.40 13.94 13.98
C ASN A 28 8.96 13.45 12.60
N LYS A 29 9.65 13.87 11.52
CA LYS A 29 9.36 13.43 10.15
C LYS A 29 9.57 11.94 9.97
N ASN A 30 10.62 11.37 10.56
CA ASN A 30 10.87 9.94 10.49
C ASN A 30 9.76 9.14 11.19
N THR A 31 9.34 9.59 12.38
CA THR A 31 8.22 8.99 13.12
C THR A 31 6.92 9.07 12.32
N ALA A 32 6.61 10.24 11.74
CA ALA A 32 5.43 10.42 10.90
C ALA A 32 5.45 9.50 9.68
N HIS A 33 6.59 9.38 8.99
CA HIS A 33 6.76 8.49 7.86
C HIS A 33 6.54 7.03 8.25
N ILE A 34 7.15 6.57 9.35
CA ILE A 34 6.97 5.19 9.84
C ILE A 34 5.50 4.89 10.07
N ASN A 35 4.78 5.77 10.78
CA ASN A 35 3.36 5.58 11.08
C ASN A 35 2.52 5.50 9.79
N SER A 36 2.67 6.46 8.88
CA SER A 36 1.92 6.46 7.61
C SER A 36 2.27 5.28 6.71
N TYR A 37 3.53 4.85 6.68
CA TYR A 37 3.95 3.70 5.88
C TYR A 37 3.40 2.38 6.44
N THR A 38 3.38 2.22 7.77
CA THR A 38 2.76 1.07 8.42
C THR A 38 1.27 0.98 8.08
N GLU A 39 0.52 2.08 8.19
CA GLU A 39 -0.89 2.12 7.82
C GLU A 39 -1.10 1.79 6.33
N TYR A 40 -0.32 2.41 5.45
CA TYR A 40 -0.39 2.18 3.99
C TYR A 40 -0.11 0.72 3.62
N SER A 41 0.95 0.13 4.16
CA SER A 41 1.34 -1.25 3.87
C SER A 41 0.30 -2.25 4.37
N ASN A 42 -0.27 -2.04 5.56
CA ASN A 42 -1.37 -2.86 6.09
C ASN A 42 -2.64 -2.73 5.22
N ALA A 43 -2.99 -1.52 4.78
CA ALA A 43 -4.11 -1.30 3.87
C ALA A 43 -3.92 -2.02 2.53
N ARG A 44 -2.69 -2.02 1.99
CA ARG A 44 -2.35 -2.79 0.78
C ARG A 44 -2.49 -4.30 0.99
N LEU A 45 -2.00 -4.83 2.11
CA LEU A 45 -2.14 -6.25 2.44
C LEU A 45 -3.62 -6.65 2.55
N SER A 46 -4.44 -5.85 3.23
CA SER A 46 -5.88 -6.09 3.35
C SER A 46 -6.58 -6.06 1.97
N ARG A 47 -6.26 -5.07 1.14
CA ARG A 47 -6.75 -5.00 -0.25
C ARG A 47 -6.36 -6.26 -1.03
N ASP A 48 -5.11 -6.70 -0.93
CA ASP A 48 -4.63 -7.86 -1.70
C ASP A 48 -5.29 -9.17 -1.22
N GLN A 49 -5.60 -9.29 0.07
CA GLN A 49 -6.43 -10.39 0.58
C GLN A 49 -7.84 -10.37 -0.02
N VAL A 50 -8.50 -9.21 -0.06
CA VAL A 50 -9.86 -9.09 -0.60
C VAL A 50 -9.91 -9.34 -2.11
N LEU A 51 -8.94 -8.83 -2.86
CA LEU A 51 -8.98 -8.87 -4.33
C LEU A 51 -8.35 -10.13 -4.92
N TYR A 52 -7.24 -10.61 -4.34
CA TYR A 52 -6.34 -11.55 -5.00
C TYR A 52 -6.10 -12.87 -4.26
N ASN A 53 -6.73 -13.07 -3.10
CA ASN A 53 -6.70 -14.37 -2.43
C ASN A 53 -7.09 -15.50 -3.40
N ASN A 54 -6.34 -16.60 -3.35
CA ASN A 54 -6.46 -17.70 -4.31
C ASN A 54 -7.72 -18.56 -4.16
N LEU A 55 -8.47 -18.39 -3.07
CA LEU A 55 -9.70 -19.12 -2.78
C LEU A 55 -10.90 -18.16 -2.68
N THR A 56 -10.75 -17.09 -1.90
CA THR A 56 -11.86 -16.18 -1.55
C THR A 56 -11.74 -14.79 -2.18
N GLY A 57 -10.67 -14.52 -2.92
CA GLY A 57 -10.44 -13.22 -3.52
C GLY A 57 -11.42 -12.93 -4.65
N LEU A 58 -11.80 -11.67 -4.81
CA LEU A 58 -12.78 -11.23 -5.82
C LEU A 58 -12.45 -11.73 -7.23
N CYS A 59 -11.17 -11.68 -7.63
CA CYS A 59 -10.74 -12.17 -8.94
C CYS A 59 -10.95 -13.68 -9.12
N GLN A 60 -10.71 -14.46 -8.07
CA GLN A 60 -10.89 -15.92 -8.10
C GLN A 60 -12.39 -16.27 -8.13
N VAL A 61 -13.18 -15.68 -7.24
CA VAL A 61 -14.63 -15.89 -7.17
C VAL A 61 -15.28 -15.54 -8.51
N ALA A 62 -14.92 -14.40 -9.12
CA ALA A 62 -15.45 -14.02 -10.42
C ALA A 62 -15.09 -15.03 -11.53
N LYS A 63 -13.87 -15.59 -11.49
CA LYS A 63 -13.45 -16.65 -12.43
C LYS A 63 -14.29 -17.91 -12.25
N GLU A 64 -14.50 -18.36 -11.02
CA GLU A 64 -15.28 -19.56 -10.70
C GLU A 64 -16.74 -19.41 -11.09
N VAL A 65 -17.36 -18.26 -10.79
CA VAL A 65 -18.74 -17.95 -11.22
C VAL A 65 -18.85 -18.02 -12.75
N LYS A 66 -17.90 -17.42 -13.48
CA LYS A 66 -17.87 -17.50 -14.95
C LYS A 66 -17.73 -18.94 -15.45
N GLN A 67 -16.89 -19.74 -14.81
CA GLN A 67 -16.70 -21.15 -15.17
C GLN A 67 -17.98 -21.97 -14.91
N TYR A 68 -18.67 -21.73 -13.81
CA TYR A 68 -19.93 -22.38 -13.48
C TYR A 68 -21.04 -22.02 -14.49
N VAL A 69 -21.23 -20.73 -14.79
CA VAL A 69 -22.22 -20.32 -15.80
C VAL A 69 -21.86 -20.89 -17.17
N LYS A 70 -20.57 -20.95 -17.53
CA LYS A 70 -20.11 -21.61 -18.75
C LYS A 70 -20.43 -23.10 -18.78
N SER A 71 -20.26 -23.82 -17.67
CA SER A 71 -20.53 -25.26 -17.62
C SER A 71 -22.02 -25.57 -17.68
N VAL A 72 -22.87 -24.72 -17.09
CA VAL A 72 -24.33 -24.91 -17.07
C VAL A 72 -24.98 -24.53 -18.40
N PHE A 73 -24.65 -23.37 -18.95
CA PHE A 73 -25.34 -22.82 -20.14
C PHE A 73 -24.57 -23.00 -21.45
N GLY A 74 -23.28 -23.36 -21.38
CA GLY A 74 -22.40 -23.46 -22.53
C GLY A 74 -21.73 -22.14 -22.90
N ALA A 75 -20.60 -22.26 -23.61
CA ALA A 75 -19.70 -21.14 -23.92
C ALA A 75 -20.28 -20.10 -24.90
N THR A 76 -21.31 -20.45 -25.67
CA THR A 76 -21.93 -19.57 -26.68
C THR A 76 -23.21 -18.90 -26.19
N SER A 77 -23.66 -19.23 -24.97
CA SER A 77 -24.92 -18.78 -24.39
C SER A 77 -24.96 -17.27 -24.12
N PRO A 78 -26.14 -16.63 -24.22
CA PRO A 78 -26.32 -15.24 -23.82
C PRO A 78 -25.90 -14.97 -22.37
N GLN A 79 -26.19 -15.90 -21.45
CA GLN A 79 -25.86 -15.82 -20.03
C GLN A 79 -24.34 -15.72 -19.81
N TYR A 80 -23.58 -16.62 -20.45
CA TYR A 80 -22.12 -16.57 -20.33
C TYR A 80 -21.52 -15.34 -21.00
N LYS A 81 -22.04 -14.94 -22.18
CA LYS A 81 -21.57 -13.73 -22.89
C LYS A 81 -21.78 -12.45 -22.09
N GLN A 82 -22.89 -12.34 -21.35
CA GLN A 82 -23.18 -11.18 -20.51
C GLN A 82 -22.12 -10.96 -19.43
N ILE A 83 -21.64 -12.04 -18.79
CA ILE A 83 -20.69 -11.94 -17.67
C ILE A 83 -19.23 -12.09 -18.08
N SER A 84 -18.94 -12.74 -19.21
CA SER A 84 -17.56 -13.07 -19.60
C SER A 84 -16.72 -11.82 -19.87
N GLY A 85 -17.33 -10.77 -20.43
CA GLY A 85 -16.70 -9.48 -20.72
C GLY A 85 -16.36 -8.61 -19.50
N ILE A 86 -16.88 -8.93 -18.30
CA ILE A 86 -16.60 -8.15 -17.09
C ILE A 86 -15.15 -8.43 -16.64
N LEU A 87 -14.25 -7.46 -16.72
CA LEU A 87 -12.84 -7.70 -16.46
C LEU A 87 -12.52 -7.72 -14.95
N PHE A 88 -11.93 -8.84 -14.51
CA PHE A 88 -11.29 -8.97 -13.21
C PHE A 88 -9.85 -9.41 -13.46
N SER A 89 -8.89 -8.55 -13.10
CA SER A 89 -7.48 -8.74 -13.42
C SER A 89 -6.64 -8.75 -12.15
N LYS A 90 -5.74 -9.73 -12.04
CA LYS A 90 -4.69 -9.70 -11.02
C LYS A 90 -3.63 -8.70 -11.45
N ILE A 91 -3.44 -7.64 -10.68
CA ILE A 91 -2.31 -6.72 -10.89
C ILE A 91 -1.06 -7.41 -10.33
N LYS A 92 -0.03 -7.60 -11.16
CA LYS A 92 1.29 -8.00 -10.65
C LYS A 92 1.80 -6.87 -9.74
N SER A 93 1.96 -7.14 -8.45
CA SER A 93 2.82 -6.34 -7.57
C SER A 93 4.26 -6.77 -7.70
#